data_AF-A0A0S8KSY5-F1
#
_entry.id   AF-A0A0S8KSY5-F1
#
_cell.length_a   1.000
_cell.length_b   1.000
_cell.length_c   1.000
_cell.angle_alpha   90.00
_cell.angle_beta   90.00
_cell.angle_gamma   90.00
#
_symmetry.space_group_name_H-M   'P 1'
#
loop_
_entity.id
_entity.type
_entity.pdbx_description
1 polymer ?
#
loop_
_entity_poly.entity_id
_entity_poly.type
_entity_poly.pdbx_seq_one_letter_code
_entity_poly.pdbx_strand_id
1 'polypeptide(L)'
;MQIDGECRRLAFEENLARLHYGDLEVHNRSGNPYYTIWIREKEYKNSYKLRLQLLDRLLHREPSLFVESPKTLWLHNYKGTINALGTSYHYHVHRNAEPNGYVKICYTDDWNASCTCVLALHRAKIWIAAYEVHLLVGKTIAEIINEWKEMLRKKKESDRAPLGKSLSMRGMPTFDFLPKIITTCDW
;
A
#
# COMPACT_ATOMS: atom_id res chain seq x y z
N MET A 1 -3.37 -10.05 33.49
CA MET A 1 -4.69 -10.31 32.86
C MET A 1 -4.96 -9.18 31.88
N GLN A 2 -4.52 -9.32 30.63
CA GLN A 2 -4.48 -8.27 29.58
C GLN A 2 -5.17 -8.76 28.29
N ILE A 3 -6.05 -9.76 28.42
CA ILE A 3 -6.59 -10.55 27.30
C ILE A 3 -7.80 -9.87 26.63
N ASP A 4 -8.55 -9.04 27.36
CA ASP A 4 -9.79 -8.43 26.84
C ASP A 4 -9.52 -7.28 25.85
N GLY A 5 -8.53 -6.42 26.14
CA GLY A 5 -8.15 -5.30 25.27
C GLY A 5 -7.56 -5.73 23.92
N GLU A 6 -6.67 -6.73 23.93
CA GLU A 6 -6.04 -7.29 22.72
C GLU A 6 -7.06 -7.93 21.79
N CYS A 7 -7.99 -8.71 22.35
CA CYS A 7 -9.06 -9.35 21.59
C CYS A 7 -9.99 -8.32 20.94
N ARG A 8 -10.32 -7.23 21.64
CA ARG A 8 -11.18 -6.15 21.11
C ARG A 8 -10.50 -5.37 19.98
N ARG A 9 -9.22 -5.00 20.14
CA ARG A 9 -8.47 -4.26 19.08
C ARG A 9 -8.33 -5.11 17.82
N LEU A 10 -7.95 -6.38 17.96
CA LEU A 10 -7.79 -7.27 16.82
C LEU A 10 -9.13 -7.50 16.09
N ALA A 11 -10.23 -7.67 16.83
CA ALA A 11 -11.57 -7.80 16.25
C ALA A 11 -12.01 -6.53 15.52
N PHE A 12 -11.74 -5.35 16.08
CA PHE A 12 -12.00 -4.07 15.42
C PHE A 12 -11.24 -3.95 14.10
N GLU A 13 -9.94 -4.25 14.10
CA GLU A 13 -9.09 -4.17 12.89
C GLU A 13 -9.51 -5.16 11.82
N GLU A 14 -9.87 -6.39 12.21
CA GLU A 14 -10.41 -7.38 11.27
C GLU A 14 -11.72 -6.88 10.65
N ASN A 15 -12.67 -6.43 11.46
CA ASN A 15 -13.96 -5.95 10.97
C ASN A 15 -13.77 -4.77 10.02
N LEU A 16 -12.91 -3.81 10.40
CA LEU A 16 -12.59 -2.66 9.55
C LEU A 16 -11.94 -3.11 8.23
N ALA A 17 -11.00 -4.05 8.27
CA ALA A 17 -10.38 -4.58 7.05
C ALA A 17 -11.39 -5.29 6.15
N ARG A 18 -12.34 -6.06 6.70
CA ARG A 18 -13.39 -6.73 5.92
C ARG A 18 -14.34 -5.75 5.22
N LEU A 19 -14.60 -4.58 5.82
CA LEU A 19 -15.42 -3.54 5.19
C LEU A 19 -14.76 -2.99 3.91
N HIS A 20 -13.43 -2.95 3.86
CA HIS A 20 -12.69 -2.42 2.70
C HIS A 20 -12.22 -3.49 1.72
N TYR A 21 -12.02 -4.73 2.19
CA TYR A 21 -11.45 -5.83 1.43
C TYR A 21 -12.31 -7.09 1.60
N GLY A 22 -13.22 -7.32 0.66
CA GLY A 22 -14.15 -8.44 0.71
C GLY A 22 -13.51 -9.82 0.58
N ASP A 23 -12.27 -9.90 0.08
CA ASP A 23 -11.46 -11.12 -0.03
C ASP A 23 -10.39 -11.23 1.07
N LEU A 24 -10.57 -10.51 2.18
CA LEU A 24 -9.71 -10.62 3.35
C LEU A 24 -9.78 -12.03 3.96
N GLU A 25 -8.63 -12.68 4.00
CA GLU A 25 -8.41 -13.89 4.77
C GLU A 25 -7.59 -13.57 6.03
N VAL A 26 -7.97 -14.18 7.15
CA VAL A 26 -7.30 -14.01 8.44
C VAL A 26 -6.73 -15.36 8.86
N HIS A 27 -5.43 -15.38 9.10
CA HIS A 27 -4.67 -16.59 9.37
C HIS A 27 -4.05 -16.56 10.77
N ASN A 28 -3.80 -17.73 11.34
CA ASN A 28 -3.05 -17.92 12.59
C ASN A 28 -3.53 -17.06 13.78
N ARG A 29 -4.85 -16.96 13.99
CA ARG A 29 -5.48 -16.11 15.02
C ARG A 29 -4.97 -16.36 16.44
N SER A 30 -4.59 -17.58 16.78
CA SER A 30 -4.13 -17.96 18.12
C SER A 30 -2.64 -17.71 18.34
N GLY A 31 -1.87 -17.56 17.26
CA GLY A 31 -0.43 -17.31 17.30
C GLY A 31 -0.08 -15.89 16.88
N ASN A 32 0.70 -15.78 15.81
CA ASN A 32 1.09 -14.54 15.13
C ASN A 32 0.12 -14.31 13.97
N PRO A 33 -0.97 -13.54 14.17
CA PRO A 33 -1.97 -13.34 13.15
C PRO A 33 -1.40 -12.58 11.95
N TYR A 34 -1.88 -12.94 10.77
CA TYR A 34 -1.62 -12.16 9.57
C TYR A 34 -2.84 -12.16 8.67
N TYR A 35 -2.96 -11.10 7.89
CA TYR A 35 -4.02 -10.93 6.90
C TYR A 35 -3.47 -11.17 5.51
N THR A 36 -4.29 -11.73 4.63
CA THR A 36 -3.99 -11.73 3.19
C THR A 36 -5.15 -11.17 2.39
N ILE A 37 -4.83 -10.40 1.36
CA ILE A 37 -5.79 -9.83 0.40
C ILE A 37 -5.25 -9.98 -1.02
N TRP A 38 -6.14 -9.96 -2.02
CA TRP A 38 -5.74 -9.83 -3.41
C TRP A 38 -6.01 -8.42 -3.92
N ILE A 39 -4.98 -7.83 -4.53
CA ILE A 39 -5.11 -6.62 -5.33
C ILE A 39 -5.09 -7.03 -6.78
N ARG A 40 -6.23 -6.88 -7.45
CA ARG A 40 -6.40 -7.19 -8.88
C ARG A 40 -6.45 -5.87 -9.63
N GLU A 41 -5.43 -5.59 -10.43
CA GLU A 41 -5.46 -4.40 -11.27
C GLU A 41 -6.18 -4.68 -12.59
N LYS A 42 -7.26 -3.95 -12.83
CA LYS A 42 -8.14 -4.19 -13.98
C LYS A 42 -7.47 -3.82 -15.29
N GLU A 43 -6.67 -2.76 -15.26
CA GLU A 43 -6.02 -2.20 -16.45
C GLU A 43 -4.86 -3.07 -16.93
N TYR A 44 -4.08 -3.61 -15.99
CA TYR A 44 -2.83 -4.33 -16.30
C TYR A 44 -2.94 -5.84 -16.22
N LYS A 45 -4.12 -6.38 -15.86
CA LYS A 45 -4.43 -7.83 -15.76
C LYS A 45 -3.55 -8.63 -14.79
N ASN A 46 -2.66 -7.98 -14.05
CA ASN A 46 -1.86 -8.59 -13.02
C ASN A 46 -2.64 -8.67 -11.70
N SER A 47 -2.31 -9.68 -10.90
CA SER A 47 -2.91 -9.89 -9.58
C SER A 47 -1.81 -10.08 -8.56
N TYR A 48 -1.94 -9.37 -7.45
CA TYR A 48 -0.98 -9.36 -6.36
C TYR A 48 -1.63 -9.90 -5.10
N LYS A 49 -0.98 -10.87 -4.47
CA LYS A 49 -1.37 -11.32 -3.13
C LYS A 49 -0.50 -10.60 -2.13
N LEU A 50 -1.13 -9.89 -1.20
CA LEU A 50 -0.44 -9.22 -0.11
C LEU A 50 -0.57 -10.01 1.19
N ARG A 51 0.44 -9.89 2.04
CA ARG A 51 0.45 -10.41 3.40
C ARG A 51 0.78 -9.30 4.38
N LEU A 52 -0.11 -9.03 5.33
CA LEU A 52 0.11 -8.10 6.43
C LEU A 52 0.31 -8.90 7.73
N GLN A 53 1.56 -9.03 8.16
CA GLN A 53 1.98 -9.73 9.37
C GLN A 53 1.85 -8.80 10.59
N LEU A 54 1.00 -9.15 11.54
CA LEU A 54 0.86 -8.38 12.79
C LEU A 54 1.98 -8.79 13.75
N LEU A 55 2.78 -7.82 14.20
CA LEU A 55 3.89 -8.06 15.14
C LEU A 55 3.45 -8.06 16.60
N ASP A 56 2.33 -7.41 16.90
CA ASP A 56 1.61 -7.49 18.16
C ASP A 56 0.11 -7.24 17.93
N ARG A 57 -0.72 -7.63 18.89
CA ARG A 57 -2.20 -7.58 18.77
C ARG A 57 -2.79 -6.20 19.03
N LEU A 58 -2.04 -5.30 19.65
CA LEU A 58 -2.46 -3.94 19.99
C LEU A 58 -2.02 -2.91 18.95
N LEU A 59 -1.22 -3.33 17.96
CA LEU A 59 -0.63 -2.48 16.93
C LEU A 59 0.31 -1.40 17.49
N HIS A 60 0.97 -1.69 18.61
CA HIS A 60 2.03 -0.82 19.13
C HIS A 60 3.24 -0.77 18.20
N ARG A 61 3.49 -1.86 17.47
CA ARG A 61 4.50 -1.98 16.44
C ARG A 61 3.86 -2.00 15.07
N GLU A 62 4.58 -1.44 14.10
CA GLU A 62 4.18 -1.46 12.69
C GLU A 62 4.06 -2.91 12.17
N PRO A 63 2.90 -3.31 11.63
CA PRO A 63 2.77 -4.55 10.90
C PRO A 63 3.76 -4.65 9.73
N SER A 64 4.30 -5.84 9.47
CA SER A 64 5.13 -6.04 8.29
C SER A 64 4.27 -6.40 7.08
N LEU A 65 4.35 -5.60 6.03
CA LEU A 65 3.58 -5.77 4.80
C LEU A 65 4.44 -6.33 3.67
N PHE A 66 3.98 -7.39 3.02
CA PHE A 66 4.71 -8.09 1.97
C PHE A 66 3.88 -8.32 0.72
N VAL A 67 4.55 -8.38 -0.43
CA VAL A 67 4.03 -8.98 -1.66
C VAL A 67 4.36 -10.48 -1.64
N GLU A 68 3.35 -11.30 -1.42
CA GLU A 68 3.45 -12.77 -1.36
C GLU A 68 3.41 -13.40 -2.77
N SER A 69 2.64 -12.79 -3.67
CA SER A 69 2.53 -13.19 -5.08
C SER A 69 2.39 -11.96 -5.98
N PRO A 70 3.07 -11.90 -7.14
CA PRO A 70 4.08 -12.87 -7.59
C PRO A 70 5.34 -12.81 -6.70
N LYS A 71 6.07 -13.92 -6.61
CA LYS A 71 7.29 -14.00 -5.78
C LYS A 71 8.41 -13.08 -6.28
N THR A 72 8.48 -12.89 -7.59
CA THR A 72 9.48 -12.05 -8.25
C THR A 72 8.81 -10.79 -8.77
N LEU A 73 9.30 -9.63 -8.33
CA LEU A 73 8.91 -8.33 -8.85
C LEU A 73 10.04 -7.80 -9.72
N TRP A 74 9.77 -7.64 -11.00
CA TRP A 74 10.75 -7.22 -12.00
C TRP A 74 10.97 -5.72 -11.94
N LEU A 75 12.19 -5.30 -12.25
CA LEU A 75 12.43 -3.92 -12.66
C LEU A 75 12.02 -3.74 -14.12
N HIS A 76 11.77 -2.50 -14.50
CA HIS A 76 11.48 -2.11 -15.88
C HIS A 76 12.46 -2.73 -16.89
N ASN A 77 11.92 -3.18 -18.03
CA ASN A 77 12.64 -3.92 -19.07
C ASN A 77 13.33 -5.22 -18.59
N TYR A 78 12.88 -5.81 -17.48
CA TYR A 78 13.43 -7.04 -16.91
C TYR A 78 14.93 -6.95 -16.57
N LYS A 79 15.46 -5.75 -16.36
CA LYS A 79 16.88 -5.49 -16.05
C LYS A 79 17.20 -5.70 -14.56
N GLY A 80 16.70 -6.79 -13.98
CA GLY A 80 16.81 -7.11 -12.56
C GLY A 80 15.47 -7.18 -11.85
N THR A 81 15.51 -7.32 -10.52
CA THR A 81 14.32 -7.50 -9.68
C THR A 81 14.36 -6.58 -8.48
N ILE A 82 13.19 -6.12 -8.04
CA ILE A 82 13.04 -5.38 -6.78
C ILE A 82 13.53 -6.24 -5.61
N ASN A 83 13.31 -7.57 -5.67
CA ASN A 83 13.78 -8.51 -4.66
C ASN A 83 15.30 -8.43 -4.39
N ALA A 84 16.10 -8.08 -5.41
CA ALA A 84 17.56 -8.01 -5.30
C ALA A 84 18.09 -6.67 -4.75
N LEU A 85 17.23 -5.65 -4.62
CA LEU A 85 17.66 -4.31 -4.21
C LEU A 85 17.96 -4.18 -2.71
N GLY A 86 17.48 -5.10 -1.87
CA GLY A 86 17.53 -4.92 -0.41
C GLY A 86 16.62 -3.77 0.04
N THR A 87 17.10 -2.93 0.96
CA THR A 87 16.36 -1.70 1.31
C THR A 87 16.59 -0.65 0.22
N SER A 88 15.51 -0.11 -0.34
CA SER A 88 15.58 0.93 -1.35
C SER A 88 14.51 1.99 -1.16
N TYR A 89 14.95 3.21 -0.88
CA TYR A 89 14.09 4.40 -0.79
C TYR A 89 13.36 4.66 -2.11
N HIS A 90 14.05 4.55 -3.25
CA HIS A 90 13.48 4.77 -4.57
C HIS A 90 12.30 3.84 -4.90
N TYR A 91 12.30 2.63 -4.33
CA TYR A 91 11.25 1.64 -4.56
C TYR A 91 10.31 1.44 -3.36
N HIS A 92 10.48 2.22 -2.27
CA HIS A 92 9.75 2.04 -1.01
C HIS A 92 9.71 0.57 -0.57
N VAL A 93 10.89 -0.06 -0.49
CA VAL A 93 11.04 -1.44 0.00
C VAL A 93 12.08 -1.52 1.10
N HIS A 94 11.84 -2.39 2.06
CA HIS A 94 12.85 -2.77 3.05
C HIS A 94 13.56 -4.05 2.64
N ARG A 95 14.78 -4.24 3.14
CA ARG A 95 15.52 -5.49 3.00
C ARG A 95 14.66 -6.67 3.44
N ASN A 96 14.57 -7.67 2.58
CA ASN A 96 13.90 -8.94 2.87
C ASN A 96 14.64 -9.64 4.02
N ALA A 97 14.09 -9.55 5.24
CA ALA A 97 14.55 -10.31 6.39
C ALA A 97 13.88 -11.70 6.48
N GLU A 98 12.85 -11.93 5.68
CA GLU A 98 12.09 -13.18 5.64
C GLU A 98 12.72 -14.21 4.69
N PRO A 99 12.79 -15.51 5.09
CA PRO A 99 13.44 -16.56 4.31
C PRO A 99 12.71 -16.89 2.99
N ASN A 100 11.49 -16.39 2.79
CA ASN A 100 10.61 -16.78 1.68
C ASN A 100 10.79 -15.93 0.40
N GLY A 101 11.68 -14.93 0.42
CA GLY A 101 11.98 -14.09 -0.74
C GLY A 101 10.92 -13.03 -1.09
N TYR A 102 9.91 -12.85 -0.24
CA TYR A 102 8.86 -11.84 -0.42
C TYR A 102 9.42 -10.43 -0.30
N VAL A 103 8.94 -9.52 -1.16
CA VAL A 103 9.29 -8.10 -1.08
C VAL A 103 8.53 -7.45 0.06
N LYS A 104 9.25 -6.88 1.03
CA LYS A 104 8.66 -6.09 2.12
C LYS A 104 8.46 -4.63 1.67
N ILE A 105 7.22 -4.17 1.65
CA ILE A 105 6.85 -2.79 1.32
C ILE A 105 7.16 -1.91 2.53
N CYS A 106 7.87 -0.79 2.31
CA CYS A 106 7.88 0.34 3.22
C CYS A 106 6.65 1.20 2.91
N TYR A 107 5.73 1.33 3.86
CA TYR A 107 4.50 2.08 3.61
C TYR A 107 4.32 3.27 4.54
N THR A 108 5.12 3.44 5.59
CA THR A 108 5.06 4.59 6.48
C THR A 108 6.28 4.63 7.37
N ASP A 109 6.79 5.81 7.69
CA ASP A 109 7.81 5.98 8.74
C ASP A 109 7.20 6.38 10.09
N ASP A 110 5.95 6.88 10.08
CA ASP A 110 5.29 7.46 11.28
C ASP A 110 4.23 6.55 11.94
N TRP A 111 4.47 5.23 11.98
CA TRP A 111 3.50 4.31 12.58
C TRP A 111 3.27 4.61 14.07
N ASN A 112 2.00 4.64 14.47
CA ASN A 112 1.61 4.69 15.88
C ASN A 112 0.32 3.90 16.11
N ALA A 113 -0.04 3.67 17.37
CA ALA A 113 -1.17 2.80 17.74
C ALA A 113 -2.55 3.32 17.27
N SER A 114 -2.68 4.57 16.82
CA SER A 114 -3.91 5.08 16.19
C SER A 114 -4.07 4.64 14.73
N CYS A 115 -2.98 4.21 14.09
CA CYS A 115 -3.01 3.66 12.73
C CYS A 115 -3.74 2.32 12.70
N THR A 116 -4.35 2.01 11.56
CA THR A 116 -5.13 0.78 11.35
C THR A 116 -4.44 -0.10 10.31
N CYS A 117 -4.74 -1.40 10.32
CA CYS A 117 -4.32 -2.33 9.28
C CYS A 117 -4.81 -1.89 7.90
N VAL A 118 -5.97 -1.23 7.86
CA VAL A 118 -6.56 -0.68 6.62
C VAL A 118 -5.69 0.42 6.01
N LEU A 119 -5.03 1.26 6.81
CA LEU A 119 -4.07 2.23 6.30
C LEU A 119 -2.93 1.54 5.55
N ALA A 120 -2.32 0.52 6.17
CA ALA A 120 -1.24 -0.26 5.58
C ALA A 120 -1.67 -0.89 4.24
N LEU A 121 -2.84 -1.53 4.21
CA LEU A 121 -3.37 -2.17 3.00
C LEU A 121 -3.72 -1.17 1.89
N HIS A 122 -4.22 0.03 2.22
CA HIS A 122 -4.50 1.05 1.22
C HIS A 122 -3.21 1.62 0.62
N ARG A 123 -2.20 1.85 1.47
CA ARG A 123 -0.87 2.24 0.99
C ARG A 123 -0.26 1.15 0.12
N ALA A 124 -0.38 -0.12 0.50
CA ALA A 124 0.01 -1.23 -0.37
C ALA A 124 -0.65 -1.16 -1.77
N LYS A 125 -1.94 -0.81 -1.83
CA LYS A 125 -2.65 -0.67 -3.10
C LYS A 125 -2.11 0.48 -3.96
N ILE A 126 -1.76 1.61 -3.34
CA ILE A 126 -1.08 2.72 -4.02
C ILE A 126 0.29 2.28 -4.53
N TRP A 127 1.06 1.54 -3.71
CA TRP A 127 2.37 1.01 -4.08
C TRP A 127 2.27 0.07 -5.28
N ILE A 128 1.29 -0.84 -5.31
CA ILE A 128 1.05 -1.76 -6.43
C ILE A 128 0.70 -0.99 -7.71
N ALA A 129 -0.17 0.02 -7.63
CA ALA A 129 -0.49 0.85 -8.79
C ALA A 129 0.75 1.59 -9.32
N ALA A 130 1.60 2.12 -8.44
CA ALA A 130 2.84 2.77 -8.82
C ALA A 130 3.85 1.78 -9.40
N TYR A 131 3.90 0.54 -8.89
CA TYR A 131 4.72 -0.52 -9.45
C TYR A 131 4.29 -0.91 -10.87
N GLU A 132 3.00 -1.00 -11.15
CA GLU A 132 2.49 -1.22 -12.52
C GLU A 132 2.94 -0.11 -13.47
N VAL A 133 2.85 1.15 -13.03
CA VAL A 133 3.37 2.27 -13.82
C VAL A 133 4.88 2.18 -14.00
N HIS A 134 5.64 1.79 -12.98
CA HIS A 134 7.09 1.54 -13.08
C HIS A 134 7.41 0.53 -14.19
N LEU A 135 6.67 -0.58 -14.26
CA LEU A 135 6.86 -1.59 -15.30
C LEU A 135 6.63 -1.06 -16.72
N LEU A 136 5.85 0.01 -16.88
CA LEU A 136 5.54 0.61 -18.19
C LEU A 136 6.51 1.71 -18.59
N VAL A 137 6.91 2.57 -17.65
CA VAL A 137 7.63 3.83 -17.97
C VAL A 137 9.03 3.90 -17.39
N GLY A 138 9.40 2.98 -16.50
CA GLY A 138 10.74 2.90 -15.91
C GLY A 138 11.05 3.90 -14.81
N LYS A 139 10.14 4.82 -14.49
CA LYS A 139 10.25 5.69 -13.30
C LYS A 139 10.20 4.86 -12.03
N THR A 140 10.92 5.27 -11.01
CA THR A 140 10.90 4.62 -9.69
C THR A 140 9.53 4.81 -9.01
N ILE A 141 9.20 3.94 -8.06
CA ILE A 141 7.93 4.01 -7.33
C ILE A 141 7.82 5.34 -6.57
N ALA A 142 8.91 5.81 -5.96
CA ALA A 142 8.98 7.09 -5.26
C ALA A 142 8.68 8.27 -6.20
N GLU A 143 9.27 8.31 -7.40
CA GLU A 143 9.00 9.36 -8.39
C GLU A 143 7.52 9.39 -8.79
N ILE A 144 6.94 8.23 -9.06
CA ILE A 144 5.52 8.11 -9.46
C ILE A 144 4.59 8.59 -8.34
N ILE A 145 4.81 8.15 -7.10
CA ILE A 145 4.02 8.57 -5.94
C ILE A 145 4.15 10.10 -5.71
N ASN A 146 5.36 10.65 -5.85
CA ASN A 146 5.59 12.10 -5.70
C ASN A 146 4.90 12.91 -6.80
N GLU A 147 4.92 12.45 -8.04
CA GLU A 147 4.15 13.08 -9.13
C GLU A 147 2.65 13.07 -8.84
N TRP A 148 2.11 11.97 -8.31
CA TRP A 148 0.71 11.87 -7.91
C TRP A 148 0.36 12.83 -6.77
N LYS A 149 1.22 12.96 -5.75
CA LYS A 149 1.08 13.93 -4.67
C LYS A 149 0.99 15.36 -5.22
N GLU A 150 1.89 15.72 -6.13
CA GLU A 150 1.92 17.07 -6.74
C GLU A 150 0.69 17.35 -7.60
N MET A 151 0.20 16.38 -8.37
CA MET A 151 -1.04 16.52 -9.13
C MET A 151 -2.25 16.75 -8.22
N LEU A 152 -2.34 15.99 -7.11
CA LEU A 152 -3.43 16.16 -6.13
C LEU A 152 -3.36 17.52 -5.44
N ARG A 153 -2.15 18.01 -5.11
CA ARG A 153 -1.94 19.34 -4.53
C ARG A 153 -2.45 20.43 -5.46
N LYS A 154 -2.02 20.41 -6.73
CA LYS A 154 -2.44 21.37 -7.77
C LYS A 154 -3.95 21.34 -8.01
N LYS A 155 -4.56 20.15 -8.05
CA LYS A 155 -6.02 20.00 -8.18
C LYS A 155 -6.76 20.66 -7.02
N LYS A 156 -6.31 20.43 -5.78
CA LYS A 156 -6.89 21.04 -4.58
C LYS A 156 -6.76 22.56 -4.55
N GLU A 157 -5.65 23.10 -5.07
CA GLU A 157 -5.46 24.55 -5.22
C GLU A 157 -6.38 25.13 -6.30
N SER A 158 -6.53 24.44 -7.43
CA SER A 158 -7.47 24.82 -8.49
C SER A 158 -8.92 24.78 -8.03
N ASP A 159 -9.33 23.75 -7.29
CA ASP A 159 -10.70 23.60 -6.76
C ASP A 159 -11.02 24.64 -5.67
N ARG A 160 -9.99 25.24 -5.05
CA ARG A 160 -10.12 26.33 -4.07
C ARG A 160 -10.10 27.72 -4.71
N ALA A 161 -9.73 27.85 -5.98
CA ALA A 161 -9.78 29.11 -6.69
C ALA A 161 -11.25 29.50 -6.99
N PRO A 162 -11.66 30.77 -6.82
CA PRO A 162 -13.02 31.20 -7.14
C PRO A 162 -13.33 30.92 -8.62
N LEU A 163 -14.55 30.43 -8.89
CA LEU A 163 -15.03 30.02 -10.22
C LEU A 163 -14.75 31.07 -11.30
N GLY A 164 -13.63 30.93 -11.98
CA GLY A 164 -13.19 31.83 -13.03
C GLY A 164 -12.31 31.06 -14.02
N LYS A 165 -12.97 30.45 -15.01
CA LYS A 165 -12.45 29.66 -16.15
C LYS A 165 -12.34 28.15 -15.92
N SER A 166 -13.39 27.45 -16.35
CA SER A 166 -13.35 26.01 -16.60
C SER A 166 -12.41 25.71 -17.78
N LEU A 167 -11.29 25.06 -17.52
CA LEU A 167 -10.53 24.35 -18.55
C LEU A 167 -11.07 22.92 -18.63
N SER A 168 -11.64 22.60 -19.79
CA SER A 168 -12.14 21.27 -20.16
C SER A 168 -10.99 20.25 -20.16
N MET A 169 -10.85 19.47 -19.09
CA MET A 169 -9.97 18.29 -19.04
C MET A 169 -10.69 17.04 -19.59
N ARG A 170 -10.96 17.00 -20.90
CA ARG A 170 -11.36 15.75 -21.58
C ARG A 170 -10.10 15.05 -22.08
N GLY A 171 -9.77 13.90 -21.51
CA GLY A 171 -8.76 12.99 -22.07
C GLY A 171 -7.80 12.30 -21.10
N MET A 172 -7.86 12.56 -19.79
CA MET A 172 -7.05 11.78 -18.83
C MET A 172 -7.77 10.51 -18.39
N PRO A 173 -7.05 9.39 -18.18
CA PRO A 173 -7.60 8.22 -17.51
C PRO A 173 -8.23 8.67 -16.19
N THR A 174 -9.48 8.30 -15.96
CA THR A 174 -10.19 8.63 -14.73
C THR A 174 -9.55 7.86 -13.58
N PHE A 175 -8.63 8.52 -12.87
CA PHE A 175 -8.02 8.05 -11.61
C PHE A 175 -9.05 8.10 -10.46
N ASP A 176 -10.19 7.45 -10.63
CA ASP A 176 -11.24 7.30 -9.60
C ASP A 176 -10.74 6.44 -8.42
N PHE A 177 -9.53 5.89 -8.52
CA PHE A 177 -8.90 5.03 -7.54
C PHE A 177 -7.93 5.76 -6.57
N LEU A 178 -7.76 7.09 -6.64
CA LEU A 178 -6.93 7.82 -5.66
C LEU A 178 -7.81 8.40 -4.53
N PRO A 179 -8.23 7.62 -3.51
CA PRO A 179 -8.88 8.20 -2.34
C PRO A 179 -7.88 9.12 -1.61
N LYS A 180 -8.42 9.96 -0.72
CA LYS A 180 -7.77 10.94 0.17
C LYS A 180 -6.64 10.40 1.08
N ILE A 181 -6.06 9.25 0.78
CA ILE A 181 -5.07 8.50 1.56
C ILE A 181 -3.63 8.95 1.24
N ILE A 182 -3.40 9.56 0.07
CA ILE A 182 -2.09 10.13 -0.28
C ILE A 182 -1.73 11.36 0.58
N THR A 183 -2.72 11.98 1.25
CA THR A 183 -2.55 13.32 1.84
C THR A 183 -2.24 13.36 3.35
N THR A 184 -2.06 12.24 4.06
CA THR A 184 -2.04 12.29 5.55
C THR A 184 -0.80 11.79 6.28
N CYS A 185 0.17 11.10 5.68
CA CYS A 185 1.48 10.90 6.32
C CYS A 185 2.58 10.69 5.27
N ASP A 186 3.82 11.00 5.62
CA ASP A 186 4.98 10.77 4.75
C ASP A 186 5.19 9.26 4.48
N TRP A 187 5.86 8.97 3.37
CA TRP A 187 6.10 7.65 2.77
C TRP A 187 7.58 7.32 2.78
#